data_AF-A0A3P1UVX7-F1
#
_entry.id   AF-A0A3P1UVX7-F1
#
_cell.length_a   1.000
_cell.length_b   1.000
_cell.length_c   1.000
_cell.angle_alpha   90.00
_cell.angle_beta   90.00
_cell.angle_gamma   90.00
#
_symmetry.space_group_name_H-M   'P 1'
#
loop_
_entity.id
_entity.type
_entity.pdbx_description
1 polymer ?
#
loop_
_entity_poly.entity_id
_entity_poly.type
_entity_poly.pdbx_seq_one_letter_code
_entity_poly.pdbx_strand_id
1 'polypeptide(L)'
;MRIRGHRAVLWREPGVSQVGTETGRTTIVRGLSTAEQHFLDQFPTAMSRGGVYHLARRTQVPAPRARRIVEDLEAHGALVRRPGAEPSTPDEVYWDRLGGDARARGRALGSATAAIYGSGALPQEIALWLAEAGVGTILSPTAQDDGLEELLAARAPAVRTRAGLGARPDLVVAVEPHVIDPLRARRLAQEGLAHLPVLVREVSVRVGPVLGEGLCATCLDLWERDADPCWPALATQMRTLAAPEIERLLAHQAAALAARAAIDALLDSAGASPAAPQDGSGERLPWSRHSIELSGTDPLGLRRRWQPHPECLCAALA
;
A
#
# COMPACT_ATOMS: atom_id res chain seq x y z
N MET A 1 11.36 -24.32 -7.32
CA MET A 1 9.95 -24.18 -6.94
C MET A 1 9.83 -24.08 -5.44
N ARG A 2 8.90 -23.28 -4.93
CA ARG A 2 8.70 -23.11 -3.49
C ARG A 2 7.25 -22.79 -3.18
N ILE A 3 6.78 -23.16 -1.99
CA ILE A 3 5.48 -22.71 -1.51
C ILE A 3 5.56 -21.21 -1.24
N ARG A 4 4.56 -20.44 -1.65
CA ARG A 4 4.52 -18.99 -1.43
C ARG A 4 4.56 -18.66 0.05
N GLY A 5 5.45 -17.75 0.41
CA GLY A 5 5.66 -17.19 1.75
C GLY A 5 5.67 -18.22 2.87
N HIS A 6 6.19 -19.41 2.58
CA HIS A 6 6.32 -20.51 3.54
C HIS A 6 4.97 -20.92 4.15
N ARG A 7 3.88 -20.85 3.37
CA ARG A 7 2.55 -21.27 3.80
C ARG A 7 2.57 -22.74 4.24
N ALA A 8 1.97 -23.01 5.39
CA ALA A 8 1.91 -24.35 5.95
C ALA A 8 1.11 -25.30 5.05
N VAL A 9 1.58 -26.55 4.94
CA VAL A 9 0.78 -27.67 4.46
C VAL A 9 0.09 -28.29 5.67
N LEU A 10 -1.23 -28.42 5.60
CA LEU A 10 -2.09 -28.87 6.68
C LEU A 10 -2.92 -30.06 6.23
N TRP A 11 -3.03 -31.05 7.10
CA TRP A 11 -3.94 -32.16 6.93
C TRP A 11 -5.38 -31.74 7.30
N ARG A 12 -6.39 -32.12 6.51
CA ARG A 12 -7.81 -31.88 6.82
C ARG A 12 -8.54 -33.15 7.20
N GLU A 13 -8.47 -34.13 6.31
CA GLU A 13 -9.11 -35.44 6.43
C GLU A 13 -8.43 -36.43 5.47
N PRO A 14 -8.71 -37.74 5.54
CA PRO A 14 -8.19 -38.68 4.56
C PRO A 14 -8.52 -38.25 3.12
N GLY A 15 -7.47 -38.12 2.31
CA GLY A 15 -7.55 -37.70 0.91
C GLY A 15 -7.73 -36.21 0.64
N VAL A 16 -7.64 -35.35 1.67
CA VAL A 16 -7.71 -33.89 1.54
C VAL A 16 -6.60 -33.20 2.34
N SER A 17 -5.81 -32.37 1.65
CA SER A 17 -4.79 -31.51 2.26
C SER A 17 -5.04 -30.05 1.88
N GLN A 18 -4.54 -29.13 2.70
CA GLN A 18 -4.67 -27.69 2.52
C GLN A 18 -3.30 -27.02 2.55
N VAL A 19 -3.11 -26.02 1.70
CA VAL A 19 -1.95 -25.12 1.76
C VAL A 19 -2.41 -23.74 2.22
N GLY A 20 -1.80 -23.21 3.28
CA GLY A 20 -2.10 -21.92 3.91
C GLY A 20 -3.17 -21.99 5.00
N THR A 21 -3.17 -20.97 5.86
CA THR A 21 -4.07 -20.82 7.02
C THR A 21 -5.10 -19.70 6.83
N GLU A 22 -4.86 -18.76 5.92
CA GLU A 22 -5.67 -17.56 5.74
C GLU A 22 -6.97 -17.85 4.99
N THR A 23 -8.10 -17.55 5.63
CA THR A 23 -9.44 -17.71 5.04
C THR A 23 -9.55 -16.94 3.72
N GLY A 24 -10.22 -17.53 2.72
CA GLY A 24 -10.30 -16.95 1.37
C GLY A 24 -9.04 -17.09 0.53
N ARG A 25 -7.87 -17.36 1.14
CA ARG A 25 -6.59 -17.49 0.42
C ARG A 25 -6.02 -18.90 0.45
N THR A 26 -6.68 -19.88 1.06
CA THR A 26 -6.21 -21.29 1.13
C THR A 26 -6.37 -22.06 -0.18
N THR A 27 -5.50 -23.04 -0.42
CA THR A 27 -5.64 -23.97 -1.55
C THR A 27 -5.96 -25.36 -1.00
N ILE A 28 -7.13 -25.89 -1.34
CA ILE A 28 -7.58 -27.21 -0.89
C ILE A 28 -7.36 -28.21 -2.02
N VAL A 29 -6.55 -29.25 -1.76
CA VAL A 29 -6.27 -30.34 -2.71
C VAL A 29 -7.02 -31.58 -2.26
N ARG A 30 -7.90 -32.10 -3.13
CA ARG A 30 -8.80 -33.24 -2.85
C ARG A 30 -8.45 -34.45 -3.69
N GLY A 31 -8.98 -35.60 -3.30
CA GLY A 31 -8.79 -36.87 -4.03
C GLY A 31 -7.34 -37.36 -3.97
N LEU A 32 -6.67 -37.09 -2.85
CA LEU A 32 -5.31 -37.53 -2.61
C LEU A 32 -5.30 -38.97 -2.09
N SER A 33 -4.35 -39.78 -2.53
CA SER A 33 -4.03 -41.02 -1.82
C SER A 33 -3.23 -40.72 -0.53
N THR A 34 -3.12 -41.68 0.39
CA THR A 34 -2.28 -41.52 1.59
C THR A 34 -0.84 -41.18 1.24
N ALA A 35 -0.29 -41.80 0.19
CA ALA A 35 1.06 -41.51 -0.32
C ALA A 35 1.17 -40.06 -0.86
N GLU A 36 0.14 -39.57 -1.53
CA GLU A 36 0.09 -38.20 -2.04
C GLU A 36 -0.06 -37.15 -0.93
N GLN A 37 -0.79 -37.47 0.15
CA GLN A 37 -0.83 -36.59 1.34
C GLN A 37 0.54 -36.53 2.02
N HIS A 38 1.22 -37.67 2.22
CA HIS A 38 2.57 -37.70 2.77
C HIS A 38 3.58 -36.96 1.87
N PHE A 39 3.39 -37.00 0.54
CA PHE A 39 4.16 -36.18 -0.41
C PHE A 39 4.00 -34.69 -0.15
N LEU A 40 2.79 -34.21 0.12
CA LEU A 40 2.54 -32.80 0.45
C LEU A 40 3.05 -32.43 1.85
N ASP A 41 2.88 -33.29 2.85
CA ASP A 41 3.35 -33.03 4.22
C ASP A 41 4.87 -32.90 4.30
N GLN A 42 5.57 -33.65 3.46
CA GLN A 42 7.03 -33.59 3.33
C GLN A 42 7.50 -32.58 2.27
N PHE A 43 6.60 -31.79 1.70
CA PHE A 43 6.96 -30.81 0.69
C PHE A 43 7.81 -29.71 1.33
N PRO A 44 9.12 -29.64 1.04
CA PRO A 44 9.99 -28.65 1.64
C PRO A 44 9.57 -27.24 1.20
N THR A 45 9.87 -26.30 2.07
CA THR A 45 9.65 -24.87 1.88
C THR A 45 10.19 -24.38 0.53
N ALA A 46 11.34 -24.89 0.10
CA ALA A 46 11.91 -24.69 -1.23
C ALA A 46 12.48 -25.98 -1.80
N MET A 47 12.38 -26.14 -3.12
CA MET A 47 12.74 -27.36 -3.82
C MET A 47 13.29 -27.08 -5.23
N SER A 48 14.36 -27.77 -5.62
CA SER A 48 14.81 -27.80 -7.02
C SER A 48 13.82 -28.57 -7.91
N ARG A 49 13.88 -28.39 -9.23
CA ARG A 49 13.04 -29.18 -10.17
C ARG A 49 13.31 -30.68 -10.07
N GLY A 50 14.55 -31.08 -9.77
CA GLY A 50 14.93 -32.48 -9.51
C GLY A 50 14.37 -33.02 -8.20
N GLY A 51 14.21 -32.16 -7.19
CA GLY A 51 13.71 -32.54 -5.86
C GLY A 51 12.31 -33.15 -5.88
N VAL A 52 11.44 -32.75 -6.83
CA VAL A 52 10.08 -33.31 -6.94
C VAL A 52 10.13 -34.80 -7.21
N TYR A 53 11.02 -35.24 -8.10
CA TYR A 53 11.18 -36.66 -8.43
C TYR A 53 11.74 -37.45 -7.26
N HIS A 54 12.72 -36.87 -6.55
CA HIS A 54 13.28 -37.52 -5.36
C HIS A 54 12.22 -37.68 -4.27
N LEU A 55 11.42 -36.64 -4.01
CA LEU A 55 10.34 -36.68 -3.04
C LEU A 55 9.24 -37.66 -3.45
N ALA A 56 8.84 -37.65 -4.73
CA ALA A 56 7.84 -38.57 -5.27
C ALA A 56 8.31 -40.03 -5.13
N ARG A 57 9.57 -40.32 -5.42
CA ARG A 57 10.15 -41.66 -5.23
C ARG A 57 10.15 -42.08 -3.75
N ARG A 58 10.55 -41.19 -2.84
CA ARG A 58 10.60 -41.46 -1.39
C ARG A 58 9.22 -41.74 -0.80
N THR A 59 8.20 -41.07 -1.33
CA THR A 59 6.81 -41.18 -0.87
C THR A 59 5.98 -42.14 -1.72
N GLN A 60 6.61 -42.85 -2.66
CA GLN A 60 5.98 -43.83 -3.55
C GLN A 60 4.83 -43.25 -4.43
N VAL A 61 4.90 -41.96 -4.75
CA VAL A 61 3.98 -41.29 -5.67
C VAL A 61 4.51 -41.40 -7.11
N PRO A 62 3.71 -41.85 -8.09
CA PRO A 62 4.12 -41.87 -9.49
C PRO A 62 4.52 -40.46 -9.99
N ALA A 63 5.66 -40.34 -10.67
CA ALA A 63 6.18 -39.05 -11.13
C ALA A 63 5.17 -38.20 -11.94
N PRO A 64 4.35 -38.77 -12.87
CA PRO A 64 3.33 -38.00 -13.57
C PRO A 64 2.24 -37.44 -12.64
N ARG A 65 1.95 -38.13 -11.54
CA ARG A 65 0.96 -37.68 -10.55
C ARG A 65 1.53 -36.59 -9.64
N ALA A 66 2.77 -36.74 -9.16
CA ALA A 66 3.45 -35.68 -8.42
C ALA A 66 3.58 -34.38 -9.23
N ARG A 67 3.87 -34.47 -10.54
CA ARG A 67 3.88 -33.31 -11.45
C ARG A 67 2.51 -32.62 -11.53
N ARG A 68 1.43 -33.38 -11.69
CA ARG A 68 0.06 -32.83 -11.70
C ARG A 68 -0.29 -32.11 -10.41
N ILE A 69 0.04 -32.68 -9.24
CA ILE A 69 -0.19 -32.02 -7.94
C ILE A 69 0.55 -30.67 -7.87
N VAL A 70 1.81 -30.63 -8.33
CA VAL A 70 2.59 -29.38 -8.37
C VAL A 70 2.00 -28.36 -9.35
N GLU A 71 1.51 -28.81 -10.52
CA GLU A 71 0.82 -27.98 -11.50
C GLU A 71 -0.48 -27.40 -10.95
N ASP A 72 -1.27 -28.21 -10.24
CA ASP A 72 -2.49 -27.78 -9.57
C ASP A 72 -2.18 -26.72 -8.49
N LEU A 73 -1.16 -26.95 -7.66
CA LEU A 73 -0.74 -25.98 -6.65
C LEU A 73 -0.26 -24.66 -7.26
N GLU A 74 0.43 -24.70 -8.39
CA GLU A 74 0.85 -23.51 -9.11
C GLU A 74 -0.34 -22.77 -9.73
N ALA A 75 -1.27 -23.49 -10.37
CA ALA A 75 -2.47 -22.91 -10.97
C ALA A 75 -3.34 -22.19 -9.94
N HIS A 76 -3.39 -22.68 -8.71
CA HIS A 76 -4.10 -22.07 -7.59
C HIS A 76 -3.24 -21.07 -6.79
N GLY A 77 -2.04 -20.72 -7.28
CA GLY A 77 -1.18 -19.70 -6.69
C GLY A 77 -0.48 -20.12 -5.38
N ALA A 78 -0.55 -21.37 -4.94
CA ALA A 78 0.12 -21.84 -3.73
C ALA A 78 1.64 -21.99 -3.92
N LEU A 79 2.10 -22.15 -5.16
CA LEU A 79 3.48 -22.47 -5.51
C LEU A 79 4.04 -21.52 -6.57
N VAL A 80 5.33 -21.20 -6.49
CA VAL A 80 6.08 -20.46 -7.52
C VAL A 80 7.14 -21.37 -8.13
N ARG A 81 7.12 -21.55 -9.46
CA ARG A 81 8.09 -22.40 -10.18
C ARG A 81 9.49 -21.77 -10.25
N ARG A 82 9.58 -20.49 -10.58
CA ARG A 82 10.85 -19.77 -10.72
C ARG A 82 11.37 -19.32 -9.35
N PRO A 83 12.59 -19.69 -8.96
CA PRO A 83 13.22 -19.04 -7.84
C PRO A 83 13.60 -17.62 -8.29
N GLY A 84 12.73 -16.64 -8.04
CA GLY A 84 13.29 -15.43 -7.45
C GLY A 84 14.03 -15.88 -6.19
N ALA A 85 15.14 -15.24 -5.81
CA ALA A 85 15.77 -15.62 -4.55
C ALA A 85 14.72 -15.53 -3.41
N GLU A 86 14.95 -16.31 -2.37
CA GLU A 86 13.96 -16.46 -1.32
C GLU A 86 13.62 -15.09 -0.71
N PRO A 87 12.36 -14.88 -0.35
CA PRO A 87 11.99 -13.67 0.39
C PRO A 87 12.84 -13.63 1.67
N SER A 88 13.60 -12.56 1.86
CA SER A 88 14.56 -12.45 2.95
C SER A 88 14.09 -11.56 4.09
N THR A 89 13.03 -10.78 3.87
CA THR A 89 12.44 -9.90 4.89
C THR A 89 11.01 -10.35 5.22
N PRO A 90 10.50 -10.01 6.43
CA PRO A 90 9.10 -10.28 6.79
C PRO A 90 8.10 -9.73 5.77
N ASP A 91 8.36 -8.54 5.25
CA ASP A 91 7.55 -7.91 4.21
C ASP A 91 7.57 -8.70 2.91
N GLU A 92 8.76 -9.12 2.46
CA GLU A 92 8.86 -9.94 1.25
C GLU A 92 8.09 -11.26 1.41
N VAL A 93 8.18 -11.89 2.58
CA VAL A 93 7.43 -13.11 2.89
C VAL A 93 5.93 -12.83 2.84
N TYR A 94 5.46 -11.74 3.47
CA TYR A 94 4.05 -11.38 3.50
C TYR A 94 3.48 -11.10 2.10
N TRP A 95 4.13 -10.24 1.31
CA TRP A 95 3.69 -9.90 -0.04
C TRP A 95 3.73 -11.08 -0.99
N ASP A 96 4.69 -12.00 -0.79
CA ASP A 96 4.74 -13.24 -1.53
C ASP A 96 3.56 -14.17 -1.19
N ARG A 97 3.08 -14.22 0.07
CA ARG A 97 1.84 -14.96 0.43
C ARG A 97 0.60 -14.44 -0.29
N LEU A 98 0.54 -13.13 -0.52
CA LEU A 98 -0.58 -12.47 -1.20
C LEU A 98 -0.58 -12.70 -2.71
N GLY A 99 0.46 -13.32 -3.28
CA GLY A 99 0.55 -13.64 -4.70
C GLY A 99 1.29 -12.57 -5.54
N GLY A 100 1.68 -11.45 -4.94
CA GLY A 100 2.42 -10.39 -5.62
C GLY A 100 3.89 -10.74 -5.88
N ASP A 101 4.54 -9.96 -6.77
CA ASP A 101 6.01 -9.95 -6.85
C ASP A 101 6.56 -9.03 -5.77
N ALA A 102 6.80 -9.59 -4.59
CA ALA A 102 7.29 -8.89 -3.42
C ALA A 102 8.59 -8.10 -3.68
N ARG A 103 9.43 -8.57 -4.60
CA ARG A 103 10.69 -7.93 -4.93
C ARG A 103 10.54 -6.82 -5.96
N ALA A 104 9.65 -6.99 -6.94
CA ALA A 104 9.27 -5.87 -7.81
C ALA A 104 8.70 -4.72 -6.96
N ARG A 105 7.84 -5.05 -5.98
CA ARG A 105 7.34 -4.09 -5.00
C ARG A 105 8.48 -3.42 -4.23
N GLY A 106 9.39 -4.20 -3.63
CA GLY A 106 10.52 -3.66 -2.87
C GLY A 106 11.45 -2.79 -3.72
N ARG A 107 11.74 -3.17 -4.97
CA ARG A 107 12.52 -2.35 -5.90
C ARG A 107 11.81 -1.04 -6.25
N ALA A 108 10.51 -1.09 -6.53
CA ALA A 108 9.72 0.09 -6.86
C ALA A 108 9.73 1.10 -5.69
N LEU A 109 9.52 0.65 -4.46
CA LEU A 109 9.59 1.50 -3.28
C LEU A 109 11.01 2.02 -3.03
N GLY A 110 12.04 1.16 -3.18
CA GLY A 110 13.44 1.56 -3.01
C GLY A 110 13.93 2.59 -4.05
N SER A 111 13.28 2.67 -5.21
CA SER A 111 13.51 3.73 -6.22
C SER A 111 12.62 4.95 -6.04
N ALA A 112 11.54 4.85 -5.27
CA ALA A 112 10.56 5.91 -5.12
C ALA A 112 11.09 7.09 -4.27
N THR A 113 10.65 8.29 -4.65
CA THR A 113 10.91 9.55 -3.96
C THR A 113 9.60 10.15 -3.50
N ALA A 114 9.38 10.24 -2.18
CA ALA A 114 8.27 10.96 -1.58
C ALA A 114 8.72 12.29 -1.00
N ALA A 115 7.91 13.34 -1.10
CA ALA A 115 8.14 14.59 -0.37
C ALA A 115 7.02 14.79 0.66
N ILE A 116 7.36 15.17 1.89
CA ILE A 116 6.38 15.36 2.97
C ILE A 116 6.36 16.84 3.36
N TYR A 117 5.21 17.49 3.17
CA TYR A 117 4.95 18.83 3.68
C TYR A 117 4.14 18.76 4.96
N GLY A 118 4.48 19.62 5.90
CA GLY A 118 3.79 19.76 7.18
C GLY A 118 4.79 19.86 8.32
N SER A 119 4.31 20.13 9.52
CA SER A 119 5.14 20.17 10.73
C SER A 119 4.47 19.42 11.88
N GLY A 120 5.27 18.92 12.81
CA GLY A 120 4.80 18.22 14.00
C GLY A 120 4.80 16.70 13.88
N ALA A 121 4.14 16.02 14.81
CA ALA A 121 4.26 14.58 14.98
C ALA A 121 3.65 13.77 13.81
N LEU A 122 2.52 14.21 13.24
CA LEU A 122 1.84 13.45 12.18
C LEU A 122 2.70 13.28 10.91
N PRO A 123 3.29 14.32 10.28
CA PRO A 123 4.17 14.14 9.12
C PRO A 123 5.43 13.31 9.45
N GLN A 124 5.98 13.46 10.66
CA GLN A 124 7.12 12.65 11.13
C GLN A 124 6.77 11.16 11.21
N GLU A 125 5.61 10.82 11.78
CA GLU A 125 5.11 9.45 11.85
C GLU A 125 4.85 8.87 10.44
N ILE A 126 4.26 9.66 9.53
CA ILE A 126 4.08 9.24 8.13
C ILE A 126 5.43 8.91 7.49
N ALA A 127 6.44 9.76 7.69
CA ALA A 127 7.78 9.54 7.15
C ALA A 127 8.42 8.25 7.66
N LEU A 128 8.28 7.97 8.97
CA LEU A 128 8.78 6.74 9.58
C LEU A 128 8.09 5.50 8.99
N TRP A 129 6.76 5.53 8.82
CA TRP A 129 6.05 4.42 8.17
C TRP A 129 6.45 4.20 6.71
N LEU A 130 6.68 5.28 5.95
CA LEU A 130 7.18 5.18 4.57
C LEU A 130 8.61 4.62 4.53
N ALA A 131 9.46 5.04 5.46
CA ALA A 131 10.82 4.54 5.61
C ALA A 131 10.84 3.05 5.96
N GLU A 132 10.03 2.62 6.93
CA GLU A 132 9.88 1.21 7.31
C GLU A 132 9.35 0.35 6.18
N ALA A 133 8.45 0.90 5.35
CA ALA A 133 7.94 0.23 4.16
C ALA A 133 8.96 0.15 2.99
N GLY A 134 10.12 0.78 3.12
CA GLY A 134 11.21 0.72 2.16
C GLY A 134 11.19 1.80 1.07
N VAL A 135 10.50 2.94 1.29
CA VAL A 135 10.62 4.09 0.38
C VAL A 135 12.05 4.62 0.41
N GLY A 136 12.70 4.67 -0.76
CA GLY A 136 14.14 4.92 -0.84
C GLY A 136 14.56 6.36 -0.62
N THR A 137 13.69 7.34 -0.86
CA THR A 137 14.00 8.76 -0.68
C THR A 137 12.79 9.51 -0.12
N ILE A 138 13.00 10.21 1.00
CA ILE A 138 11.96 11.01 1.66
C ILE A 138 12.51 12.42 1.84
N LEU A 139 11.90 13.39 1.16
CA LEU A 139 12.33 14.79 1.15
C LEU A 139 11.49 15.61 2.13
N SER A 140 12.13 16.51 2.87
CA SER A 140 11.47 17.59 3.62
C SER A 140 11.68 18.93 2.87
N PRO A 141 10.73 19.35 2.02
CA PRO A 141 10.84 20.60 1.24
C PRO A 141 10.58 21.87 2.07
N THR A 142 10.20 21.76 3.34
CA THR A 142 9.96 22.91 4.21
C THR A 142 11.28 23.53 4.68
N ALA A 143 11.40 24.86 4.57
CA ALA A 143 12.56 25.59 5.06
C ALA A 143 12.63 25.69 6.60
N GLN A 144 11.54 25.34 7.28
CA GLN A 144 11.52 25.21 8.73
C GLN A 144 12.16 23.89 9.11
N ASP A 145 13.16 23.96 9.98
CA ASP A 145 13.74 22.80 10.66
C ASP A 145 12.65 22.15 11.51
N ASP A 146 12.02 21.12 10.94
CA ASP A 146 10.98 20.30 11.58
C ASP A 146 11.59 19.06 12.24
N GLY A 147 12.92 18.95 12.29
CA GLY A 147 13.66 17.81 12.80
C GLY A 147 13.44 16.52 12.00
N LEU A 148 12.83 16.56 10.81
CA LEU A 148 12.50 15.35 10.06
C LEU A 148 13.75 14.68 9.49
N GLU A 149 14.72 15.46 8.98
CA GLU A 149 15.99 14.92 8.50
C GLU A 149 16.76 14.23 9.64
N GLU A 150 16.85 14.87 10.81
CA GLU A 150 17.49 14.32 12.02
C GLU A 150 16.79 13.05 12.49
N LEU A 151 15.45 13.05 12.51
CA LEU A 151 14.65 11.90 12.90
C LEU A 151 14.88 10.72 11.96
N LEU A 152 14.85 10.95 10.65
CA LEU A 152 15.09 9.91 9.64
C LEU A 152 16.53 9.40 9.70
N ALA A 153 17.52 10.28 9.90
CA ALA A 153 18.90 9.87 10.09
C ALA A 153 19.08 8.97 11.33
N ALA A 154 18.36 9.26 12.41
CA ALA A 154 18.42 8.48 13.66
C ALA A 154 17.66 7.14 13.59
N ARG A 155 16.50 7.11 12.91
CA ARG A 155 15.57 5.97 12.93
C ARG A 155 15.60 5.11 11.67
N ALA A 156 15.97 5.67 10.54
CA ALA A 156 15.97 5.03 9.23
C ALA A 156 17.17 5.49 8.36
N PRO A 157 18.42 5.23 8.79
CA PRO A 157 19.63 5.76 8.12
C PRO A 157 19.82 5.26 6.68
N ALA A 158 19.08 4.24 6.24
CA ALA A 158 19.10 3.76 4.86
C ALA A 158 18.29 4.65 3.90
N VAL A 159 17.38 5.47 4.41
CA VAL A 159 16.56 6.40 3.61
C VAL A 159 17.38 7.62 3.23
N ARG A 160 17.36 7.98 1.95
CA ARG A 160 17.96 9.24 1.52
C ARG A 160 17.03 10.40 1.85
N THR A 161 17.54 11.40 2.57
CA THR A 161 16.80 12.63 2.87
C THR A 161 17.07 13.76 1.88
N ARG A 162 17.99 13.52 0.93
CA ARG A 162 18.40 14.48 -0.09
C ARG A 162 18.33 13.86 -1.47
N ALA A 163 18.00 14.67 -2.46
CA ALA A 163 18.01 14.31 -3.87
C ALA A 163 18.84 15.31 -4.67
N GLY A 164 19.23 14.93 -5.89
CA GLY A 164 19.95 15.81 -6.80
C GLY A 164 19.15 17.07 -7.15
N LEU A 165 19.84 18.14 -7.52
CA LEU A 165 19.19 19.38 -7.97
C LEU A 165 18.23 19.09 -9.13
N GLY A 166 16.98 19.55 -9.00
CA GLY A 166 15.94 19.33 -10.00
C GLY A 166 15.24 17.96 -9.94
N ALA A 167 15.59 17.11 -8.98
CA ALA A 167 14.83 15.88 -8.71
C ALA A 167 13.38 16.22 -8.34
N ARG A 168 12.45 15.52 -8.98
CA ARG A 168 11.01 15.66 -8.71
C ARG A 168 10.56 14.46 -7.89
N PRO A 169 9.76 14.67 -6.82
CA PRO A 169 9.17 13.57 -6.10
C PRO A 169 8.11 12.87 -6.97
N ASP A 170 8.00 11.55 -6.81
CA ASP A 170 6.96 10.73 -7.43
C ASP A 170 5.60 10.98 -6.77
N LEU A 171 5.59 11.35 -5.49
CA LEU A 171 4.41 11.74 -4.74
C LEU A 171 4.73 12.79 -3.68
N VAL A 172 3.85 13.78 -3.55
CA VAL A 172 3.88 14.74 -2.44
C VAL A 172 2.81 14.37 -1.41
N VAL A 173 3.16 14.19 -0.13
CA VAL A 173 2.20 14.07 0.96
C VAL A 173 2.12 15.42 1.67
N ALA A 174 0.94 16.03 1.70
CA ALA A 174 0.74 17.35 2.32
C ALA A 174 -0.15 17.23 3.55
N VAL A 175 0.45 17.36 4.74
CA VAL A 175 -0.29 17.42 6.00
C VAL A 175 -0.66 18.87 6.27
N GLU A 176 -1.97 19.16 6.26
CA GLU A 176 -2.49 20.52 6.29
C GLU A 176 -3.61 20.65 7.33
N PRO A 177 -3.67 21.75 8.09
CA PRO A 177 -4.74 21.99 9.04
C PRO A 177 -6.00 22.47 8.31
N HIS A 178 -7.14 21.88 8.67
CA HIS A 178 -8.51 22.22 8.27
C HIS A 178 -8.84 22.05 6.78
N VAL A 179 -8.08 22.68 5.89
CA VAL A 179 -8.33 22.75 4.44
C VAL A 179 -7.02 22.62 3.65
N ILE A 180 -7.14 22.21 2.39
CA ILE A 180 -6.01 22.15 1.45
C ILE A 180 -5.55 23.58 1.17
N ASP A 181 -4.24 23.86 1.24
CA ASP A 181 -3.73 25.18 0.84
C ASP A 181 -3.86 25.35 -0.68
N PRO A 182 -4.70 26.28 -1.18
CA PRO A 182 -4.91 26.46 -2.60
C PRO A 182 -3.64 26.89 -3.34
N LEU A 183 -2.70 27.58 -2.66
CA LEU A 183 -1.44 27.99 -3.29
C LEU A 183 -0.52 26.80 -3.53
N ARG A 184 -0.36 25.93 -2.52
CA ARG A 184 0.39 24.68 -2.65
C ARG A 184 -0.24 23.76 -3.68
N ALA A 185 -1.55 23.49 -3.58
CA ALA A 185 -2.24 22.63 -4.52
C ALA A 185 -2.13 23.13 -5.97
N ARG A 186 -2.26 24.44 -6.19
CA ARG A 186 -2.07 25.05 -7.51
C ARG A 186 -0.64 24.87 -8.02
N ARG A 187 0.36 25.12 -7.17
CA ARG A 187 1.77 24.95 -7.55
C ARG A 187 2.07 23.49 -7.93
N LEU A 188 1.64 22.53 -7.10
CA LEU A 188 1.82 21.11 -7.37
C LEU A 188 1.12 20.68 -8.68
N ALA A 189 -0.09 21.18 -8.92
CA ALA A 189 -0.80 20.93 -10.17
C ALA A 189 -0.07 21.53 -11.39
N GLN A 190 0.44 22.75 -11.29
CA GLN A 190 1.23 23.39 -12.36
C GLN A 190 2.54 22.65 -12.64
N GLU A 191 3.15 22.06 -11.62
CA GLU A 191 4.35 21.24 -11.74
C GLU A 191 4.04 19.81 -12.22
N GLY A 192 2.76 19.41 -12.32
CA GLY A 192 2.35 18.06 -12.72
C GLY A 192 2.66 17.00 -11.66
N LEU A 193 2.73 17.39 -10.38
CA LEU A 193 3.06 16.50 -9.27
C LEU A 193 1.77 15.94 -8.64
N ALA A 194 1.69 14.62 -8.56
CA ALA A 194 0.66 13.94 -7.78
C ALA A 194 0.84 14.28 -6.28
N HIS A 195 -0.26 14.56 -5.60
CA HIS A 195 -0.22 14.86 -4.18
C HIS A 195 -1.36 14.27 -3.37
N LEU A 196 -1.03 13.76 -2.19
CA LEU A 196 -1.94 13.20 -1.20
C LEU A 196 -2.14 14.22 -0.07
N PRO A 197 -3.29 14.91 0.00
CA PRO A 197 -3.63 15.74 1.14
C PRO A 197 -3.98 14.87 2.36
N VAL A 198 -3.50 15.29 3.52
CA VAL A 198 -3.84 14.75 4.84
C VAL A 198 -4.35 15.91 5.68
N LEU A 199 -5.67 16.07 5.76
CA LEU A 199 -6.30 17.20 6.44
C LEU A 199 -6.56 16.89 7.90
N VAL A 200 -5.93 17.65 8.78
CA VAL A 200 -6.15 17.59 10.24
C VAL A 200 -7.27 18.57 10.59
N ARG A 201 -8.44 18.03 10.95
CA ARG A 201 -9.61 18.80 11.39
C ARG A 201 -9.76 18.68 12.90
N GLU A 202 -10.71 19.41 13.49
CA GLU A 202 -10.90 19.49 14.94
C GLU A 202 -11.02 18.14 15.66
N VAL A 203 -11.71 17.16 15.04
CA VAL A 203 -11.98 15.85 15.66
C VAL A 203 -11.69 14.66 14.72
N SER A 204 -11.09 14.94 13.57
CA SER A 204 -10.91 13.93 12.51
C SER A 204 -9.70 14.22 11.63
N VAL A 205 -9.14 13.18 11.02
CA VAL A 205 -8.12 13.31 9.97
C VAL A 205 -8.64 12.71 8.67
N ARG A 206 -8.65 13.49 7.59
CA ARG A 206 -9.00 13.00 6.24
C ARG A 206 -7.73 12.71 5.45
N VAL A 207 -7.59 11.47 4.97
CA VAL A 207 -6.51 11.05 4.08
C VAL A 207 -7.04 10.93 2.66
N GLY A 208 -6.45 11.67 1.73
CA GLY A 208 -6.77 11.65 0.31
C GLY A 208 -8.00 12.47 -0.09
N PRO A 209 -8.45 12.37 -1.35
CA PRO A 209 -7.90 11.49 -2.41
C PRO A 209 -6.54 11.96 -2.93
N VAL A 210 -5.80 11.10 -3.63
CA VAL A 210 -4.61 11.51 -4.39
C VAL A 210 -5.07 12.42 -5.53
N LEU A 211 -4.59 13.65 -5.50
CA LEU A 211 -4.89 14.71 -6.45
C LEU A 211 -3.82 14.77 -7.55
N GLY A 212 -4.25 15.12 -8.75
CA GLY A 212 -3.43 15.10 -9.95
C GLY A 212 -4.30 15.01 -11.20
N GLU A 213 -4.03 14.02 -12.04
CA GLU A 213 -4.81 13.80 -13.26
C GLU A 213 -6.27 13.42 -12.96
N GLY A 214 -7.22 14.18 -13.52
CA GLY A 214 -8.65 13.90 -13.44
C GLY A 214 -9.34 14.21 -12.11
N LEU A 215 -8.64 14.65 -11.06
CA LEU A 215 -9.24 15.18 -9.83
C LEU A 215 -8.28 16.16 -9.16
N CYS A 216 -8.69 17.42 -9.00
CA CYS A 216 -7.88 18.48 -8.38
C CYS A 216 -8.50 19.02 -7.08
N ALA A 217 -7.75 19.83 -6.33
CA ALA A 217 -8.24 20.46 -5.10
C ALA A 217 -9.48 21.33 -5.33
N THR A 218 -9.54 22.08 -6.46
CA THR A 218 -10.74 22.85 -6.83
C THR A 218 -11.96 21.96 -7.06
N CYS A 219 -11.76 20.78 -7.63
CA CYS A 219 -12.82 19.78 -7.80
C CYS A 219 -13.37 19.36 -6.41
N LEU A 220 -12.55 19.27 -5.35
CA LEU A 220 -13.01 19.02 -3.98
C LEU A 220 -13.74 20.22 -3.36
N ASP A 221 -13.19 21.44 -3.47
CA ASP A 221 -13.80 22.65 -2.93
C ASP A 221 -15.18 22.94 -3.53
N LEU A 222 -15.38 22.63 -4.81
CA LEU A 222 -16.68 22.77 -5.48
C LEU A 222 -17.71 21.78 -4.90
N TRP A 223 -17.33 20.54 -4.62
CA TRP A 223 -18.22 19.58 -3.96
C TRP A 223 -18.55 19.99 -2.51
N GLU A 224 -17.58 20.53 -1.78
CA GLU A 224 -17.84 21.06 -0.42
C GLU A 224 -18.74 22.31 -0.50
N ARG A 225 -18.59 23.17 -1.51
CA ARG A 225 -19.50 24.30 -1.79
C ARG A 225 -20.91 23.85 -2.14
N ASP A 226 -21.05 22.78 -2.92
CA ASP A 226 -22.36 22.23 -3.25
C ASP A 226 -23.07 21.65 -2.02
N ALA A 227 -22.31 21.10 -1.07
CA ALA A 227 -22.83 20.65 0.22
C ALA A 227 -23.14 21.81 1.19
N ASP A 228 -22.33 22.86 1.17
CA ASP A 228 -22.50 24.07 1.97
C ASP A 228 -22.13 25.32 1.14
N PRO A 229 -23.12 26.13 0.70
CA PRO A 229 -22.86 27.34 -0.08
C PRO A 229 -21.93 28.36 0.60
N CYS A 230 -21.80 28.31 1.94
CA CYS A 230 -20.90 29.15 2.71
C CYS A 230 -19.45 28.63 2.71
N TRP A 231 -19.18 27.44 2.17
CA TRP A 231 -17.86 26.79 2.17
C TRP A 231 -16.72 27.72 1.72
N PRO A 232 -16.82 28.52 0.64
CA PRO A 232 -15.72 29.38 0.23
C PRO A 232 -15.31 30.40 1.32
N ALA A 233 -16.30 30.93 2.06
CA ALA A 233 -16.05 31.84 3.17
C ALA A 233 -15.46 31.11 4.39
N LEU A 234 -15.95 29.90 4.69
CA LEU A 234 -15.44 29.07 5.78
C LEU A 234 -14.00 28.59 5.52
N ALA A 235 -13.72 28.09 4.32
CA ALA A 235 -12.40 27.66 3.88
C ALA A 235 -11.38 28.81 3.98
N THR A 236 -11.77 30.02 3.59
CA THR A 236 -10.92 31.22 3.72
C THR A 236 -10.60 31.52 5.19
N GLN A 237 -11.58 31.42 6.09
CA GLN A 237 -11.37 31.62 7.53
C GLN A 237 -10.48 30.52 8.11
N MET A 238 -10.76 29.25 7.80
CA MET A 238 -10.03 28.09 8.31
C MET A 238 -8.53 28.11 7.99
N ARG A 239 -8.12 28.71 6.86
CA ARG A 239 -6.70 28.90 6.52
C ARG A 239 -5.93 29.78 7.51
N THR A 240 -6.63 30.59 8.31
CA THR A 240 -6.02 31.47 9.31
C THR A 240 -6.01 30.87 10.71
N LEU A 241 -6.66 29.72 10.90
CA LEU A 241 -6.72 29.03 12.19
C LEU A 241 -5.41 28.29 12.48
N ALA A 242 -5.12 28.16 13.77
CA ALA A 242 -4.06 27.26 14.23
C ALA A 242 -4.39 25.81 13.88
N ALA A 243 -3.34 24.99 13.75
CA ALA A 243 -3.51 23.56 13.56
C ALA A 243 -4.22 22.94 14.78
N PRO A 244 -5.21 22.06 14.58
CA PRO A 244 -5.86 21.37 15.69
C PRO A 244 -4.90 20.46 16.43
N GLU A 245 -5.08 20.37 17.75
CA GLU A 245 -4.51 19.28 18.54
C GLU A 245 -5.41 18.06 18.39
N ILE A 246 -4.84 16.95 17.92
CA ILE A 246 -5.56 15.68 17.78
C ILE A 246 -5.03 14.65 18.77
N GLU A 247 -5.91 13.73 19.14
CA GLU A 247 -5.56 12.60 19.99
C GLU A 247 -4.45 11.74 19.34
N ARG A 248 -3.52 11.26 20.17
CA ARG A 248 -2.30 10.62 19.69
C ARG A 248 -2.56 9.29 18.99
N LEU A 249 -3.55 8.51 19.44
CA LEU A 249 -3.92 7.26 18.76
C LEU A 249 -4.53 7.55 17.38
N LEU A 250 -5.43 8.53 17.28
CA LEU A 250 -5.93 9.02 15.99
C LEU A 250 -4.78 9.47 15.06
N ALA A 251 -3.78 10.19 15.58
CA ALA A 251 -2.61 10.59 14.79
C ALA A 251 -1.82 9.39 14.26
N HIS A 252 -1.52 8.38 15.08
CA HIS A 252 -0.83 7.17 14.62
C HIS A 252 -1.64 6.38 13.60
N GLN A 253 -2.96 6.27 13.80
CA GLN A 253 -3.85 5.60 12.86
C GLN A 253 -3.89 6.32 11.51
N ALA A 254 -4.01 7.65 11.53
CA ALA A 254 -3.97 8.47 10.34
C ALA A 254 -2.61 8.40 9.64
N ALA A 255 -1.51 8.35 10.39
CA ALA A 255 -0.17 8.20 9.82
C ALA A 255 -0.01 6.88 9.07
N ALA A 256 -0.44 5.77 9.68
CA ALA A 256 -0.41 4.44 9.04
C ALA A 256 -1.30 4.39 7.77
N LEU A 257 -2.48 5.03 7.82
CA LEU A 257 -3.38 5.12 6.67
C LEU A 257 -2.81 5.98 5.55
N ALA A 258 -2.24 7.14 5.88
CA ALA A 258 -1.59 8.02 4.91
C ALA A 258 -0.37 7.35 4.27
N ALA A 259 0.44 6.62 5.05
CA ALA A 259 1.54 5.83 4.52
C ALA A 259 1.03 4.73 3.58
N ARG A 260 -0.06 4.01 3.93
CA ARG A 260 -0.70 3.04 3.02
C ARG A 260 -1.13 3.70 1.71
N ALA A 261 -1.82 4.84 1.78
CA ALA A 261 -2.28 5.58 0.61
C ALA A 261 -1.13 6.04 -0.29
N ALA A 262 -0.07 6.55 0.32
CA ALA A 262 1.12 6.97 -0.40
C ALA A 262 1.86 5.79 -1.05
N ILE A 263 2.04 4.68 -0.34
CA ILE A 263 2.65 3.45 -0.88
C ILE A 263 1.84 2.89 -2.04
N ASP A 264 0.51 2.85 -1.93
CA ASP A 264 -0.35 2.37 -3.01
C ASP A 264 -0.23 3.27 -4.24
N ALA A 265 -0.20 4.60 -4.06
CA ALA A 265 -0.02 5.55 -5.16
C ALA A 265 1.35 5.44 -5.84
N LEU A 266 2.43 5.28 -5.06
CA LEU A 266 3.80 5.07 -5.57
C LEU A 266 3.93 3.76 -6.36
N LEU A 267 3.20 2.71 -5.95
CA LEU A 267 3.21 1.43 -6.66
C LEU A 267 2.35 1.46 -7.91
N ASP A 268 1.21 2.18 -7.88
CA ASP A 268 0.36 2.38 -9.05
C ASP A 268 1.14 3.14 -10.13
N SER A 269 1.87 4.20 -9.77
CA SER A 269 2.71 4.95 -10.72
C SER A 269 3.87 4.13 -11.29
N ALA A 270 4.46 3.25 -10.48
CA ALA A 270 5.53 2.35 -10.91
C ALA A 270 5.03 1.12 -11.69
N GLY A 271 3.72 0.92 -11.85
CA GLY A 271 3.14 -0.30 -12.43
C GLY A 271 3.46 -1.57 -11.64
N ALA A 272 3.80 -1.41 -10.35
CA ALA A 272 4.23 -2.48 -9.44
C ALA A 272 3.15 -2.86 -8.42
N SER A 273 1.92 -2.38 -8.63
CA SER A 273 0.80 -2.68 -7.77
C SER A 273 0.43 -4.16 -7.75
N PRO A 274 0.07 -4.70 -6.59
CA PRO A 274 -0.35 -6.10 -6.49
C PRO A 274 -1.61 -6.32 -7.32
N ALA A 275 -1.65 -7.46 -8.02
CA ALA A 275 -2.82 -7.88 -8.76
C ALA A 275 -4.04 -7.98 -7.81
N ALA A 276 -5.21 -7.60 -8.31
CA ALA A 276 -6.44 -7.75 -7.57
C ALA A 276 -6.67 -9.25 -7.23
N PRO A 277 -7.22 -9.56 -6.04
CA PRO A 277 -7.62 -10.92 -5.70
C PRO A 277 -8.57 -11.48 -6.77
N GLN A 278 -8.29 -12.68 -7.29
CA GLN A 278 -9.09 -13.30 -8.35
C GLN A 278 -10.50 -13.70 -7.88
N ASP A 279 -10.70 -13.83 -6.58
CA ASP A 279 -11.96 -14.20 -5.93
C ASP A 279 -12.87 -12.98 -5.62
N GLY A 280 -12.47 -11.77 -6.03
CA GLY A 280 -13.20 -10.54 -5.76
C GLY A 280 -13.18 -10.11 -4.28
N SER A 281 -12.44 -10.81 -3.41
CA SER A 281 -12.35 -10.48 -1.98
C SER A 281 -11.38 -9.33 -1.74
N GLY A 282 -11.87 -8.11 -1.93
CA GLY A 282 -11.11 -6.89 -1.61
C GLY A 282 -10.70 -6.11 -2.84
N GLU A 283 -11.66 -5.39 -3.42
CA GLU A 283 -11.37 -4.35 -4.40
C GLU A 283 -10.44 -3.30 -3.74
N ARG A 284 -9.23 -3.12 -4.30
CA ARG A 284 -8.33 -2.05 -3.87
C ARG A 284 -9.05 -0.73 -4.05
N LEU A 285 -9.05 0.10 -3.01
CA LEU A 285 -9.58 1.45 -3.11
C LEU A 285 -8.65 2.28 -4.00
N PRO A 286 -9.10 2.77 -5.17
CA PRO A 286 -8.29 3.68 -5.96
C PRO A 286 -8.22 5.02 -5.21
N TRP A 287 -7.07 5.29 -4.60
CA TRP A 287 -6.83 6.52 -3.84
C TRP A 287 -6.99 7.78 -4.70
N SER A 288 -6.87 7.68 -6.03
CA SER A 288 -7.18 8.76 -6.98
C SER A 288 -8.64 9.21 -6.97
N ARG A 289 -9.54 8.44 -6.37
CA ARG A 289 -10.99 8.72 -6.29
C ARG A 289 -11.57 8.58 -4.89
N HIS A 290 -10.77 8.23 -3.88
CA HIS A 290 -11.28 7.95 -2.55
C HIS A 290 -10.48 8.67 -1.47
N SER A 291 -11.20 9.20 -0.48
CA SER A 291 -10.64 9.61 0.79
C SER A 291 -11.24 8.80 1.92
N ILE A 292 -10.51 8.72 3.03
CA ILE A 292 -11.02 8.13 4.27
C ILE A 292 -10.85 9.18 5.38
N GLU A 293 -11.92 9.37 6.14
CA GLU A 293 -11.95 10.29 7.28
C GLU A 293 -12.01 9.48 8.58
N LEU A 294 -10.94 9.54 9.36
CA LEU A 294 -10.82 8.86 10.65
C LEU A 294 -11.19 9.82 11.78
N SER A 295 -11.87 9.31 12.81
CA SER A 295 -12.11 10.05 14.06
C SER A 295 -11.83 9.16 15.26
N GLY A 296 -11.72 9.73 16.45
CA GLY A 296 -11.59 8.95 17.68
C GLY A 296 -12.81 8.08 18.01
N THR A 297 -13.96 8.31 17.37
CA THR A 297 -15.20 7.55 17.58
C THR A 297 -15.48 6.52 16.49
N ASP A 298 -14.89 6.67 15.31
CA ASP A 298 -15.00 5.73 14.20
C ASP A 298 -13.61 5.25 13.76
N PRO A 299 -13.14 4.11 14.30
CA PRO A 299 -11.82 3.58 13.99
C PRO A 299 -11.76 2.93 12.59
N LEU A 300 -12.87 2.73 11.88
CA LEU A 300 -12.84 2.23 10.50
C LEU A 300 -12.84 3.37 9.48
N GLY A 301 -13.39 4.51 9.90
CA GLY A 301 -13.42 5.74 9.14
C GLY A 301 -14.51 5.78 8.08
N LEU A 302 -14.89 7.00 7.74
CA LEU A 302 -15.84 7.28 6.69
C LEU A 302 -15.13 7.33 5.33
N ARG A 303 -15.42 6.35 4.48
CA ARG A 303 -14.97 6.34 3.08
C ARG A 303 -15.83 7.29 2.23
N ARG A 304 -15.19 8.26 1.58
CA ARG A 304 -15.82 9.13 0.57
C ARG A 304 -15.26 8.81 -0.82
N ARG A 305 -16.14 8.86 -1.82
CA ARG A 305 -15.78 8.75 -3.24
C ARG A 305 -15.96 10.10 -3.91
N TRP A 306 -14.99 10.46 -4.74
CA TRP A 306 -14.92 11.74 -5.42
C TRP A 306 -14.95 11.55 -6.93
N GLN A 307 -15.54 12.53 -7.61
CA GLN A 307 -15.58 12.64 -9.06
C GLN A 307 -15.08 14.04 -9.47
N PRO A 308 -14.54 14.21 -10.69
CA PRO A 308 -14.25 15.55 -11.18
C PRO A 308 -15.54 16.35 -11.16
N HIS A 309 -15.50 17.55 -10.59
CA HIS A 309 -16.69 18.39 -10.49
C HIS A 309 -17.05 18.97 -11.87
N PRO A 310 -18.33 18.97 -12.30
CA PRO A 310 -18.72 19.42 -13.64
C PRO A 310 -18.40 20.89 -13.92
N GLU A 311 -18.44 21.76 -12.90
CA GLU A 311 -18.04 23.17 -13.04
C GLU A 311 -16.52 23.41 -13.07
N CYS A 312 -15.71 22.38 -12.82
CA CYS A 312 -14.27 22.57 -12.79
C CYS A 312 -13.65 22.42 -14.17
N LEU A 313 -12.70 23.29 -14.48
CA LEU A 313 -11.85 23.17 -15.68
C LEU A 313 -11.08 21.83 -15.72
N CYS A 314 -10.86 21.20 -14.55
CA CYS A 314 -10.23 19.87 -14.43
C CYS A 314 -10.99 18.80 -15.23
N ALA A 315 -12.32 18.91 -15.34
CA ALA A 315 -13.16 17.97 -16.06
C ALA A 315 -13.07 18.12 -17.60
N ALA A 316 -12.74 19.30 -18.12
CA ALA A 316 -12.60 19.54 -19.55
C ALA A 316 -11.26 19.06 -20.12
N LEU A 317 -10.28 18.78 -19.25
CA LEU A 317 -8.94 18.31 -19.59
C LEU A 317 -8.77 16.80 -19.41
N ALA A 318 -9.81 16.10 -18.90
CA ALA A 318 -9.80 14.70 -18.52
C ALA A 318 -10.36 13.77 -19.61
#